data_AF-A0A371FRP3-F1
#
_entry.id   AF-A0A371FRP3-F1
#
_cell.length_a   1.000
_cell.length_b   1.000
_cell.length_c   1.000
_cell.angle_alpha   90.00
_cell.angle_beta   90.00
_cell.angle_gamma   90.00
#
_symmetry.space_group_name_H-M   'P 1'
#
loop_
_entity.id
_entity.type
_entity.pdbx_description
1 polymer ?
#
loop_
_entity_poly.entity_id
_entity_poly.type
_entity_poly.pdbx_seq_one_letter_code
_entity_poly.pdbx_strand_id
1 'polypeptide(L)'
;MTIEKELLAIVFALDKFRAYLLGSKVIVFSDHAALKYRLKKLDAKSRLIRWMLLLQEFNLEIRDKKGDKNTVADHLSRIQGRINLMPIRDDFPDEQLLQIA
;
A
#
# COMPACT_ATOMS: atom_id res chain seq x y z
N MET A 1 -5.27 -4.63 -13.12
CA MET A 1 -5.08 -5.21 -11.76
C MET A 1 -6.36 -5.95 -11.38
N THR A 2 -6.32 -7.05 -10.62
CA THR A 2 -7.55 -7.68 -10.11
C THR A 2 -7.92 -7.04 -8.76
N ILE A 3 -9.22 -6.88 -8.47
CA ILE A 3 -9.71 -6.25 -7.22
C ILE A 3 -9.14 -6.93 -5.96
N GLU A 4 -8.88 -8.24 -6.01
CA GLU A 4 -8.24 -8.96 -4.89
C GLU A 4 -6.78 -8.54 -4.65
N LYS A 5 -6.02 -8.25 -5.72
CA LYS A 5 -4.64 -7.76 -5.60
C LYS A 5 -4.60 -6.34 -5.05
N GLU A 6 -5.55 -5.49 -5.42
CA GLU A 6 -5.67 -4.14 -4.88
C GLU A 6 -5.99 -4.17 -3.38
N LEU A 7 -6.96 -4.99 -2.97
CA LEU A 7 -7.29 -5.13 -1.56
C LEU A 7 -6.11 -5.68 -0.75
N LEU A 8 -5.40 -6.67 -1.29
CA LEU A 8 -4.20 -7.20 -0.66
C LEU A 8 -3.11 -6.13 -0.53
N ALA A 9 -2.90 -5.30 -1.55
CA ALA A 9 -1.93 -4.21 -1.50
C ALA A 9 -2.28 -3.18 -0.43
N ILE A 10 -3.56 -2.85 -0.26
CA ILE A 10 -4.03 -1.95 0.81
C ILE A 10 -3.76 -2.57 2.18
N VAL A 11 -4.17 -3.82 2.40
CA VAL A 11 -3.94 -4.52 3.67
C VAL A 11 -2.45 -4.59 3.98
N PHE A 12 -1.62 -4.92 2.99
CA PHE A 12 -0.17 -4.98 3.14
C PHE A 12 0.44 -3.62 3.53
N ALA A 13 0.02 -2.53 2.88
CA ALA A 13 0.49 -1.20 3.21
C ALA A 13 0.08 -0.79 4.63
N LEU A 14 -1.16 -1.06 5.03
CA LEU A 14 -1.65 -0.72 6.36
C LEU A 14 -0.92 -1.47 7.47
N ASP A 15 -0.66 -2.76 7.27
CA ASP A 15 0.11 -3.57 8.22
C ASP A 15 1.56 -3.08 8.31
N LYS A 16 2.20 -2.81 7.16
CA LYS A 16 3.59 -2.31 7.10
C LYS A 16 3.77 -0.94 7.75
N PHE A 17 2.81 -0.04 7.57
CA PHE A 17 2.87 1.32 8.13
C PHE A 17 2.03 1.46 9.41
N ARG A 18 1.64 0.36 10.06
CA ARG A 18 0.74 0.36 11.22
C ARG A 18 1.18 1.33 12.31
N ALA A 19 2.46 1.36 12.66
CA ALA A 19 3.01 2.25 13.68
C ALA A 19 2.79 3.76 13.39
N TYR A 20 2.70 4.14 12.11
CA TYR A 20 2.49 5.53 11.69
C TYR A 20 1.01 5.87 11.47
N LEU A 21 0.20 4.87 11.14
CA LEU A 21 -1.20 5.05 10.75
C LEU A 21 -2.18 4.87 11.90
N LEU A 22 -1.77 4.18 12.96
CA LEU A 22 -2.61 3.93 14.13
C LEU A 22 -2.99 5.26 14.81
N GLY A 23 -4.28 5.44 15.10
CA GLY A 23 -4.81 6.67 15.72
C GLY A 23 -4.95 7.87 14.77
N SER A 24 -4.48 7.77 13.51
CA SER A 24 -4.60 8.82 12.50
C SER A 24 -5.69 8.50 11.48
N LYS A 25 -6.26 9.54 10.85
CA LYS A 25 -7.18 9.37 9.74
C LYS A 25 -6.39 9.05 8.47
N VAL A 26 -6.66 7.90 7.86
CA VAL A 26 -5.94 7.41 6.69
C VAL A 26 -6.84 7.51 5.46
N ILE A 27 -6.41 8.25 4.44
CA ILE A 27 -7.15 8.38 3.18
C ILE A 27 -6.46 7.52 2.12
N VAL A 28 -7.14 6.48 1.67
CA VAL A 28 -6.66 5.60 0.61
C VAL A 28 -7.27 6.03 -0.72
N PHE A 29 -6.42 6.43 -1.66
CA PHE A 29 -6.83 6.73 -3.02
C PHE A 29 -6.72 5.46 -3.87
N SER A 30 -7.82 5.05 -4.47
CA SER A 30 -7.88 3.93 -5.42
C SER A 30 -8.58 4.38 -6.69
N ASP A 31 -8.16 3.85 -7.83
CA ASP A 31 -8.80 4.05 -9.14
C ASP A 31 -9.95 3.06 -9.41
N HIS A 32 -10.28 2.23 -8.41
CA HIS A 32 -11.26 1.17 -8.52
C HIS A 32 -12.51 1.46 -7.67
N ALA A 33 -13.47 2.18 -8.24
CA ALA A 33 -14.77 2.44 -7.61
C ALA A 33 -15.47 1.15 -7.13
N ALA A 34 -15.25 0.02 -7.81
CA ALA A 34 -15.81 -1.27 -7.44
C ALA A 34 -15.26 -1.83 -6.10
N LEU A 35 -14.10 -1.36 -5.62
CA LEU A 35 -13.52 -1.76 -4.34
C LEU A 35 -14.42 -1.32 -3.16
N LYS A 36 -14.98 -0.11 -3.23
CA LYS A 36 -15.93 0.41 -2.23
C LYS A 36 -17.18 -0.47 -2.11
N TYR A 37 -17.72 -0.91 -3.25
CA TYR A 37 -18.91 -1.75 -3.28
C TYR A 37 -18.61 -3.19 -2.87
N ARG A 38 -17.46 -3.74 -3.28
CA ARG A 38 -17.07 -5.09 -2.91
C ARG A 38 -16.79 -5.20 -1.41
N LEU A 39 -16.15 -4.20 -0.80
CA LEU A 39 -15.96 -4.15 0.66
C LEU A 39 -17.29 -4.17 1.43
N LYS A 40 -18.35 -3.56 0.89
CA LYS A 40 -19.69 -3.59 1.51
C LYS A 40 -20.44 -4.91 1.32
N LYS A 41 -20.13 -5.67 0.26
CA LYS A 41 -20.84 -6.90 -0.12
C LYS A 41 -20.00 -8.15 0.15
N LEU A 42 -19.10 -8.10 1.14
CA LEU A 42 -18.12 -9.17 1.37
C LEU A 42 -18.80 -10.48 1.74
N ASP A 43 -18.73 -11.43 0.81
CA ASP A 43 -19.08 -12.84 1.03
C ASP A 43 -18.23 -13.44 2.15
N ALA A 44 -18.85 -14.37 2.91
CA ALA A 44 -18.35 -15.01 4.13
C ALA A 44 -17.13 -15.95 3.93
N LYS A 45 -16.09 -15.50 3.22
CA LYS A 45 -14.79 -16.19 3.17
C LYS A 45 -13.97 -15.77 4.38
N SER A 46 -13.49 -16.74 5.16
CA SER A 46 -12.70 -16.54 6.39
C SER A 46 -11.52 -15.57 6.24
N ARG A 47 -10.86 -15.56 5.08
CA ARG A 47 -9.76 -14.63 4.77
C ARG A 47 -10.19 -13.16 4.76
N LEU A 48 -11.38 -12.87 4.25
CA LEU A 48 -11.90 -11.50 4.12
C LEU A 48 -12.34 -10.94 5.47
N ILE A 49 -12.88 -11.79 6.34
CA ILE A 49 -13.21 -11.43 7.72
C ILE A 49 -11.95 -10.99 8.46
N ARG A 50 -10.83 -11.71 8.31
CA ARG A 50 -9.55 -11.33 8.93
C ARG A 50 -9.06 -9.96 8.44
N TRP A 51 -9.20 -9.67 7.15
CA TRP A 51 -8.85 -8.36 6.60
C TRP A 51 -9.80 -7.27 7.13
N MET A 52 -11.10 -7.53 7.24
CA MET A 52 -12.03 -6.56 7.82
C MET A 52 -11.68 -6.21 9.27
N LEU A 53 -11.34 -7.20 10.10
CA LEU A 53 -10.91 -6.94 11.48
C LEU A 53 -9.66 -6.06 11.53
N LEU A 54 -8.71 -6.27 10.63
CA LEU A 54 -7.49 -5.45 10.54
C LEU A 54 -7.83 -4.03 10.07
N LEU A 55 -8.71 -3.89 9.08
CA LEU A 55 -9.15 -2.59 8.58
C LEU A 55 -9.96 -1.79 9.61
N GLN A 56 -10.69 -2.46 10.51
CA GLN A 56 -11.46 -1.81 11.58
C GLN A 56 -10.58 -1.09 12.62
N GLU A 57 -9.33 -1.50 12.77
CA GLU A 57 -8.38 -0.85 13.68
C GLU A 57 -7.99 0.57 13.21
N PHE A 58 -8.17 0.87 11.92
CA PHE A 58 -7.78 2.13 11.31
C PHE A 58 -8.99 2.99 10.94
N ASN A 59 -8.85 4.31 11.09
CA ASN A 59 -9.84 5.27 10.60
C ASN A 59 -9.65 5.51 9.09
N LEU A 60 -10.09 4.55 8.28
CA LEU A 60 -9.89 4.52 6.83
C LEU A 60 -10.99 5.21 6.06
N GLU A 61 -10.60 6.10 5.15
CA GLU A 61 -11.48 6.69 4.15
C GLU A 61 -10.98 6.32 2.75
N ILE A 62 -11.77 5.53 2.03
CA ILE A 62 -11.44 5.15 0.64
C ILE A 62 -12.08 6.17 -0.31
N ARG A 63 -11.24 6.88 -1.05
CA ARG A 63 -11.65 7.85 -2.08
C ARG A 63 -11.30 7.32 -3.46
N ASP A 64 -12.27 7.40 -4.36
CA ASP A 64 -12.00 7.14 -5.76
C ASP A 64 -11.18 8.29 -6.35
N LYS A 65 -10.08 7.96 -7.01
CA LYS A 65 -9.25 8.90 -7.75
C LYS A 65 -9.08 8.34 -9.15
N LYS A 66 -9.58 9.08 -10.15
CA LYS A 66 -9.45 8.73 -11.56
C LYS A 66 -8.01 8.30 -11.89
N GLY A 67 -7.84 7.15 -12.53
CA GLY A 67 -6.53 6.48 -12.72
C GLY A 67 -5.43 7.37 -13.32
N ASP A 68 -5.81 8.36 -14.13
CA ASP A 68 -4.90 9.38 -14.69
C ASP A 68 -4.13 10.18 -13.62
N LYS A 69 -4.71 10.34 -12.42
CA LYS A 69 -4.05 11.00 -11.28
C LYS A 69 -3.41 10.01 -10.30
N ASN A 70 -3.48 8.71 -10.56
CA ASN A 70 -2.87 7.65 -9.76
C ASN A 70 -1.63 7.06 -10.46
N THR A 71 -0.97 7.87 -11.29
CA THR A 71 0.12 7.47 -12.19
C THR A 71 1.26 6.78 -11.44
N VAL A 72 1.68 7.32 -10.29
CA VAL A 72 2.79 6.73 -9.49
C VAL A 72 2.45 5.30 -9.03
N ALA A 73 1.27 5.09 -8.46
CA ALA A 73 0.88 3.77 -7.97
C ALA A 73 0.62 2.80 -9.14
N ASP A 74 0.02 3.27 -10.25
CA ASP A 74 -0.18 2.47 -11.45
C ASP A 74 1.17 2.02 -12.02
N HIS A 75 2.14 2.95 -12.16
CA HIS A 75 3.50 2.61 -12.59
C HIS A 75 4.16 1.61 -11.66
N LEU A 76 4.16 1.84 -10.34
CA LEU A 76 4.77 0.91 -9.36
C LEU A 76 4.10 -0.47 -9.39
N SER A 77 2.78 -0.53 -9.59
CA SER A 77 2.05 -1.80 -9.67
C SER A 77 2.35 -2.59 -10.94
N ARG A 78 2.76 -1.90 -12.02
CA ARG A 78 3.13 -2.50 -13.31
C ARG A 78 4.58 -2.96 -13.36
N ILE A 79 5.43 -2.56 -12.42
CA ILE A 79 6.80 -3.06 -12.33
C ILE A 79 6.75 -4.54 -11.94
N GLN A 80 6.76 -5.42 -12.95
CA GLN A 80 7.00 -6.84 -12.76
C GLN A 80 8.49 -7.06 -12.53
N GLY A 81 8.87 -7.26 -11.26
CA GLY A 81 9.99 -8.11 -10.89
C GLY A 81 11.34 -7.83 -11.58
N ARG A 82 11.81 -6.59 -11.61
CA ARG A 82 13.27 -6.37 -11.53
C ARG A 82 13.62 -6.14 -10.06
N ILE A 83 13.53 -7.20 -9.27
CA ILE A 83 14.35 -7.24 -8.06
C ILE A 83 15.76 -7.37 -8.61
N ASN A 84 16.47 -6.25 -8.73
CA ASN A 84 17.91 -6.33 -8.86
C ASN A 84 18.38 -7.03 -7.59
N LEU A 85 18.73 -8.31 -7.68
CA LEU A 85 19.38 -9.07 -6.61
C LEU A 85 20.75 -8.49 -6.24
N MET A 86 21.20 -7.46 -6.96
CA MET A 86 22.38 -6.71 -6.61
C MET A 86 22.16 -6.07 -5.23
N PRO A 87 23.13 -6.22 -4.30
CA PRO A 87 23.13 -5.47 -3.06
C PRO A 87 22.91 -3.99 -3.37
N ILE A 88 22.10 -3.33 -2.55
CA ILE A 88 22.03 -1.87 -2.57
C ILE A 88 23.46 -1.38 -2.34
N ARG A 89 24.07 -0.72 -3.34
CA ARG A 89 25.31 0.02 -3.12
C ARG A 89 24.95 1.21 -2.26
N ASP A 90 25.15 1.07 -0.96
CA ASP A 90 24.98 2.11 0.05
C ASP A 90 26.26 2.97 0.16
N ASP A 91 27.02 3.08 -0.93
CA ASP A 91 28.26 3.86 -0.98
C ASP A 91 27.88 5.35 -1.03
N PHE A 92 27.75 5.98 0.14
CA PHE A 92 27.59 7.43 0.25
C PHE A 92 28.93 8.09 -0.14
N PRO A 93 28.98 8.91 -1.20
CA PRO A 93 30.24 9.50 -1.68
C PRO A 93 30.93 10.38 -0.63
N ASP A 94 30.17 10.88 0.34
CA ASP A 94 30.63 11.79 1.38
C ASP A 94 30.93 11.10 2.72
N GLU A 95 30.86 9.75 2.82
CA GLU A 95 31.21 9.03 4.06
C GLU A 95 32.64 9.33 4.53
N GLN A 96 33.55 9.60 3.59
CA GLN A 96 34.93 9.96 3.89
C GLN A 96 35.06 11.31 4.60
N LEU A 97 34.08 12.21 4.49
CA LEU A 97 34.08 13.51 5.16
C LEU A 97 33.78 13.38 6.67
N LEU A 98 33.11 12.31 7.09
CA LEU A 98 32.82 12.04 8.50
C LEU A 98 34.01 11.45 9.27
N GLN A 99 35.08 11.02 8.57
CA GLN A 99 36.28 10.47 9.19
C GLN A 99 37.38 11.51 9.44
N ILE A 100 37.16 12.78 9.07
CA ILE A 100 38.08 13.88 9.36
C ILE A 100 37.48 14.72 10.48
N ALA A 101 37.61 14.22 11.73
CA ALA A 101 37.41 14.98 12.96
C ALA A 101 38.47 14.57 13.99
#